data_AF-A0A3N5I6N7-F1
#
_entry.id   AF-A0A3N5I6N7-F1
#
_cell.length_a   1.000
_cell.length_b   1.000
_cell.length_c   1.000
_cell.angle_alpha   90.00
_cell.angle_beta   90.00
_cell.angle_gamma   90.00
#
_symmetry.space_group_name_H-M   'P 1'
#
loop_
_entity.id
_entity.type
_entity.pdbx_description
1 polymer ?
#
loop_
_entity_poly.entity_id
_entity_poly.type
_entity_poly.pdbx_seq_one_letter_code
_entity_poly.pdbx_strand_id
1 'polypeptide(L)'
;MIYRVRDTGVDGVLVGRAALGAPWFFRQKEDARRVLQQHRPEEGHEPWLPPLEVRFEILLDHARRFEAACGQDQFRRMRKHLGWYCKGFPHAASLRAGMFRVSSVGDLEQVLSDFRMHSGSLIEGSDQRFPESLTCPEPSPAL
;
A
#
# COMPACT_ATOMS: atom_id res chain seq x y z
N MET A 1 7.22 2.00 17.03
CA MET A 1 7.36 3.47 16.89
C MET A 1 6.92 4.17 18.18
N ILE A 2 5.75 3.80 18.73
CA ILE A 2 5.18 4.35 19.97
C ILE A 2 6.13 4.25 21.17
N TYR A 3 6.77 3.11 21.39
CA TYR A 3 7.76 2.93 22.47
C TYR A 3 8.87 3.99 22.46
N ARG A 4 9.46 4.25 21.29
CA ARG A 4 10.56 5.22 21.15
C ARG A 4 10.10 6.65 21.49
N VAL A 5 8.88 7.01 21.09
CA VAL A 5 8.29 8.32 21.40
C VAL A 5 8.03 8.49 22.90
N ARG A 6 7.50 7.45 23.56
CA ARG A 6 7.29 7.44 25.02
C ARG A 6 8.59 7.55 25.80
N ASP A 7 9.62 6.81 25.38
CA ASP A 7 10.92 6.76 26.05
C ASP A 7 11.70 8.08 25.94
N THR A 8 11.62 8.76 24.79
CA THR A 8 12.39 9.99 24.55
C THR A 8 11.62 11.29 24.81
N GLY A 9 10.30 11.23 25.07
CA GLY A 9 9.48 12.41 25.32
C GLY A 9 9.40 13.41 24.16
N VAL A 10 9.58 12.94 22.92
CA VAL A 10 9.59 13.79 21.73
C VAL A 10 8.17 14.02 21.18
N ASP A 11 7.88 15.22 20.71
CA ASP A 11 6.56 15.55 20.12
C ASP A 11 6.34 14.94 18.73
N GLY A 12 7.40 14.46 18.08
CA GLY A 12 7.34 13.97 16.72
C GLY A 12 8.51 13.06 16.34
N VAL A 13 8.28 12.27 15.30
CA VAL A 13 9.22 11.29 14.76
C VAL A 13 9.13 11.28 13.24
N LEU A 14 10.30 11.30 12.59
CA LEU A 14 10.41 11.32 11.13
C LEU A 14 10.60 9.90 10.61
N VAL A 15 9.73 9.48 9.69
CA VAL A 15 9.80 8.15 9.07
C VAL A 15 10.21 8.28 7.61
N GLY A 16 11.42 7.82 7.29
CA GLY A 16 11.94 7.81 5.92
C GLY A 16 11.74 6.46 5.22
N ARG A 17 12.72 5.58 5.36
CA ARG A 17 12.82 4.31 4.59
C ARG A 17 11.61 3.38 4.73
N ALA A 18 10.95 3.37 5.89
CA ALA A 18 9.79 2.51 6.12
C ALA A 18 8.54 2.95 5.34
N ALA A 19 8.47 4.20 4.89
CA ALA A 19 7.36 4.72 4.09
C ALA A 19 7.55 4.46 2.57
N LEU A 20 8.74 4.03 2.14
CA LEU A 20 9.05 3.80 0.72
C LEU A 20 8.33 2.55 0.21
N GLY A 21 7.44 2.72 -0.77
CA GLY A 21 6.65 1.63 -1.36
C GLY A 21 5.53 1.11 -0.46
N ALA A 22 5.28 1.76 0.69
CA ALA A 22 4.23 1.41 1.62
C ALA A 22 3.44 2.67 2.05
N PRO A 23 2.70 3.31 1.11
CA PRO A 23 1.92 4.51 1.43
C PRO A 23 0.86 4.27 2.53
N TRP A 24 0.39 3.02 2.69
CA TRP A 24 -0.51 2.61 3.78
C TRP A 24 0.11 2.67 5.18
N PHE A 25 1.44 2.81 5.30
CA PHE A 25 2.14 2.94 6.58
C PHE A 25 1.53 4.04 7.46
N PHE A 26 1.06 5.14 6.85
CA PHE A 26 0.47 6.25 7.59
C PHE A 26 -1.00 6.06 7.99
N ARG A 27 -1.70 5.03 7.50
CA ARG A 27 -3.05 4.73 8.01
C ARG A 27 -3.01 4.24 9.45
N GLN A 28 -1.98 3.47 9.80
CA GLN A 28 -1.75 2.98 11.16
C GLN A 28 -1.37 4.10 12.15
N LYS A 29 -1.05 5.31 11.67
CA LYS A 29 -0.76 6.48 12.52
C LYS A 29 -1.94 6.82 13.42
N GLU A 30 -3.15 6.83 12.88
CA GLU A 30 -4.33 7.28 13.63
C GLU A 30 -4.66 6.27 14.74
N ASP A 31 -4.55 4.98 14.43
CA ASP A 31 -4.69 3.88 15.38
C ASP A 31 -3.59 3.94 16.45
N ALA A 32 -2.33 4.14 16.05
CA ALA A 32 -1.21 4.32 16.97
C ALA A 32 -1.37 5.53 17.90
N ARG A 33 -1.91 6.64 17.38
CA ARG A 33 -2.15 7.87 18.13
C ARG A 33 -3.27 7.69 19.16
N ARG A 34 -4.34 6.94 18.83
CA ARG A 34 -5.40 6.56 19.77
C ARG A 34 -4.88 5.66 20.90
N VAL A 35 -4.02 4.68 20.58
CA VAL A 35 -3.38 3.80 21.59
C VAL A 35 -2.51 4.61 22.57
N LEU A 36 -1.76 5.60 22.06
CA LEU A 36 -0.97 6.51 22.88
C LEU A 36 -1.82 7.31 23.88
N GLN A 37 -2.97 7.83 23.43
CA GLN A 37 -3.88 8.63 24.25
C GLN A 37 -4.62 7.82 25.32
N GLN A 38 -4.89 6.54 25.07
CA GLN A 38 -5.71 5.70 25.96
C GLN A 38 -4.91 4.98 27.06
N HIS A 39 -3.58 5.16 27.14
CA HIS A 39 -2.71 4.52 28.13
C HIS A 39 -2.88 2.98 28.21
N ARG A 40 -3.41 2.35 27.16
CA ARG A 40 -3.64 0.90 27.13
C ARG A 40 -2.32 0.14 26.92
N PRO A 41 -2.15 -1.03 27.57
CA PRO A 41 -1.06 -1.94 27.26
C PRO A 41 -1.15 -2.38 25.79
N GLU A 42 0.01 -2.50 25.13
CA GLU A 42 0.05 -2.89 23.72
C GLU A 42 -0.31 -4.38 23.57
N GLU A 43 -1.54 -4.67 23.16
CA GLU A 43 -1.81 -5.93 22.46
C GLU A 43 -1.06 -5.84 21.12
N GLY A 44 -0.21 -6.84 20.83
CA GLY A 44 0.68 -6.86 19.68
C GLY A 44 -0.05 -6.54 18.39
N HIS A 45 0.00 -5.27 17.99
CA HIS A 45 -0.73 -4.80 16.82
C HIS A 45 0.10 -5.17 15.60
N GLU A 46 -0.28 -6.26 14.94
CA GLU A 46 0.34 -6.65 13.70
C GLU A 46 0.12 -5.52 12.67
N PRO A 47 1.16 -5.03 11.98
CA PRO A 47 1.00 -3.93 11.05
C PRO A 47 0.00 -4.32 9.98
N TRP A 48 -1.12 -3.61 9.89
CA TRP A 48 -2.09 -3.84 8.83
C TRP A 48 -1.40 -3.75 7.47
N LEU A 49 -1.38 -4.89 6.77
CA LEU A 49 -0.85 -5.02 5.43
C LEU A 49 -2.03 -5.18 4.48
N PRO A 50 -2.23 -4.25 3.52
CA PRO A 50 -3.34 -4.36 2.60
C PRO A 50 -3.29 -5.69 1.84
N PRO A 51 -4.45 -6.23 1.41
CA PRO A 51 -4.50 -7.31 0.45
C PRO A 51 -3.68 -6.98 -0.80
N LEU A 52 -3.20 -8.03 -1.47
CA LEU A 52 -2.32 -7.89 -2.63
C LEU A 52 -2.97 -7.05 -3.75
N GLU A 53 -4.26 -7.23 -3.99
CA GLU A 53 -5.01 -6.45 -4.98
C GLU A 53 -5.11 -4.97 -4.64
N VAL A 54 -5.36 -4.64 -3.36
CA VAL A 54 -5.38 -3.24 -2.90
C VAL A 54 -4.01 -2.58 -3.11
N ARG A 55 -2.92 -3.34 -2.93
CA ARG A 55 -1.57 -2.82 -3.22
C ARG A 55 -1.36 -2.55 -4.71
N PHE A 56 -1.93 -3.37 -5.60
CA PHE A 56 -1.88 -3.15 -7.05
C PHE A 56 -2.67 -1.93 -7.49
N GLU A 57 -3.86 -1.71 -6.93
CA GLU A 57 -4.65 -0.52 -7.22
C GLU A 57 -3.91 0.76 -6.80
N ILE A 58 -3.32 0.76 -5.61
CA ILE A 58 -2.52 1.89 -5.12
C ILE A 58 -1.28 2.12 -5.99
N LEU A 59 -0.63 1.05 -6.44
CA LEU A 59 0.52 1.12 -7.37
C LEU A 59 0.11 1.77 -8.70
N LEU A 60 -1.01 1.33 -9.29
CA LEU A 60 -1.54 1.84 -10.54
C LEU A 60 -1.98 3.29 -10.43
N ASP A 61 -2.68 3.66 -9.36
CA ASP A 61 -3.06 5.05 -9.09
C ASP A 61 -1.82 5.96 -8.99
N HIS A 62 -0.79 5.51 -8.26
CA HIS A 62 0.47 6.26 -8.17
C HIS A 62 1.17 6.39 -9.54
N ALA A 63 1.18 5.32 -10.35
CA ALA A 63 1.72 5.35 -11.70
C ALA A 63 0.98 6.32 -12.63
N ARG A 64 -0.35 6.30 -12.61
CA ARG A 64 -1.21 7.21 -13.39
C ARG A 64 -0.98 8.67 -13.01
N ARG A 65 -0.93 8.96 -11.72
CA ARG A 65 -0.63 10.33 -11.23
C ARG A 65 0.76 10.79 -11.63
N PHE A 66 1.75 9.90 -11.57
CA PHE A 66 3.11 10.22 -11.98
C PHE A 66 3.18 10.53 -13.48
N GLU A 67 2.59 9.68 -14.33
CA GLU A 67 2.56 9.88 -15.77
C GLU A 67 1.81 11.17 -16.14
N ALA A 68 0.68 11.44 -15.50
CA ALA A 68 -0.07 12.69 -15.70
C ALA A 68 0.73 13.95 -15.32
N ALA A 69 1.55 13.88 -14.26
CA ALA A 69 2.31 15.02 -13.76
C ALA A 69 3.66 15.23 -14.47
N CYS A 70 4.35 14.15 -14.84
CA CYS A 70 5.73 14.19 -15.35
C CYS A 70 5.83 13.85 -16.85
N GLY A 71 4.79 13.29 -17.44
CA GLY A 71 4.79 12.75 -18.80
C GLY A 71 5.41 11.35 -18.89
N GLN A 72 5.03 10.64 -19.95
CA GLN A 72 5.47 9.26 -20.22
C GLN A 72 6.99 9.13 -20.41
N ASP A 73 7.66 10.12 -21.00
CA ASP A 73 9.13 10.09 -21.18
C ASP A 73 9.90 9.98 -19.86
N GLN A 74 9.31 10.49 -18.78
CA GLN A 74 9.89 10.48 -17.43
C GLN A 74 9.54 9.21 -16.64
N PHE A 75 8.73 8.30 -17.20
CA PHE A 75 8.23 7.11 -16.51
C PHE A 75 9.34 6.17 -16.02
N ARG A 76 10.53 6.23 -16.62
CA ARG A 76 11.71 5.47 -16.15
C ARG A 76 12.07 5.77 -14.69
N ARG A 77 11.80 6.99 -14.20
CA ARG A 77 12.01 7.39 -12.80
C ARG A 77 11.07 6.65 -11.85
N MET A 78 9.91 6.20 -12.34
CA MET A 78 8.91 5.47 -11.58
C MET A 78 9.38 4.04 -11.20
N ARG A 79 10.25 3.43 -12.01
CA ARG A 79 10.72 2.03 -11.83
C ARG A 79 11.26 1.75 -10.43
N LYS A 80 12.00 2.69 -9.84
CA LYS A 80 12.51 2.54 -8.46
C LYS A 80 11.38 2.45 -7.44
N HIS A 81 10.31 3.22 -7.64
CA HIS A 81 9.13 3.20 -6.77
C HIS A 81 8.38 1.88 -6.95
N LEU A 82 8.17 1.43 -8.19
CA LEU A 82 7.54 0.13 -8.48
C LEU A 82 8.27 -1.03 -7.79
N GLY A 83 9.60 -1.02 -7.82
CA GLY A 83 10.43 -2.02 -7.13
C GLY A 83 10.22 -2.05 -5.61
N TRP A 84 9.93 -0.92 -4.98
CA TRP A 84 9.66 -0.85 -3.53
C TRP A 84 8.31 -1.47 -3.16
N TYR A 85 7.29 -1.34 -4.01
CA TYR A 85 5.98 -1.97 -3.76
C TYR A 85 6.07 -3.49 -3.79
N CYS A 86 6.96 -4.09 -4.58
CA CYS A 86 7.08 -5.56 -4.73
C CYS A 86 7.54 -6.29 -3.46
N LYS A 87 7.86 -5.59 -2.38
CA LYS A 87 8.27 -6.21 -1.11
C LYS A 87 7.10 -6.99 -0.48
N GLY A 88 7.32 -8.26 -0.18
CA GLY A 88 6.31 -9.12 0.43
C GLY A 88 5.28 -9.69 -0.56
N PHE A 89 5.60 -9.70 -1.85
CA PHE A 89 4.80 -10.39 -2.87
C PHE A 89 5.34 -11.82 -3.08
N PRO A 90 4.46 -12.82 -3.32
CA PRO A 90 4.91 -14.12 -3.81
C PRO A 90 5.60 -13.95 -5.17
N HIS A 91 6.66 -14.71 -5.44
CA HIS A 91 7.43 -14.60 -6.69
C HIS A 91 7.95 -13.17 -7.01
N ALA A 92 8.22 -12.36 -5.99
CA ALA A 92 8.64 -10.96 -6.12
C ALA A 92 9.86 -10.72 -7.02
N ALA A 93 10.71 -11.72 -7.28
CA ALA A 93 11.84 -11.59 -8.20
C ALA A 93 11.38 -11.42 -9.66
N SER A 94 10.42 -12.24 -10.11
CA SER A 94 9.86 -12.15 -11.47
C SER A 94 9.09 -10.85 -11.66
N LEU A 95 8.22 -10.51 -10.69
CA LEU A 95 7.47 -9.26 -10.71
C LEU A 95 8.41 -8.05 -10.78
N ARG A 96 9.45 -8.01 -9.93
CA ARG A 96 10.46 -6.92 -9.98
C ARG A 96 11.13 -6.82 -11.34
N ALA A 97 11.51 -7.95 -11.94
CA ALA A 97 12.14 -7.95 -13.27
C ALA A 97 11.23 -7.32 -14.34
N GLY A 98 9.92 -7.60 -14.28
CA GLY A 98 8.92 -6.94 -15.13
C GLY A 98 8.85 -5.44 -14.86
N MET A 99 8.76 -5.03 -13.60
CA MET A 99 8.67 -3.62 -13.17
C MET A 99 9.85 -2.76 -13.63
N PHE A 100 11.06 -3.33 -13.75
CA PHE A 100 12.24 -2.61 -14.24
C PHE A 100 12.21 -2.33 -15.76
N ARG A 101 11.32 -2.99 -16.52
CA ARG A 101 11.19 -2.82 -17.98
C ARG A 101 10.06 -1.88 -18.38
N VAL A 102 9.11 -1.63 -17.47
CA VAL A 102 7.94 -0.76 -17.68
C VAL A 102 8.35 0.66 -18.10
N SER A 103 7.67 1.19 -19.11
CA SER A 103 7.89 2.54 -19.65
C SER A 103 6.61 3.37 -19.76
N SER A 104 5.45 2.82 -19.40
CA SER A 104 4.15 3.49 -19.39
C SER A 104 3.22 2.88 -18.34
N VAL A 105 2.08 3.51 -18.05
CA VAL A 105 1.02 2.86 -17.26
C VAL A 105 0.47 1.61 -17.94
N GLY A 106 0.35 1.62 -19.28
CA GLY A 106 -0.12 0.45 -20.03
C GLY A 106 0.80 -0.77 -19.88
N ASP A 107 2.12 -0.55 -19.93
CA ASP A 107 3.11 -1.60 -19.67
C ASP A 107 2.96 -2.17 -18.25
N LEU A 108 2.67 -1.30 -17.27
CA LEU A 108 2.49 -1.69 -15.88
C LEU A 108 1.24 -2.56 -15.72
N GLU A 109 0.12 -2.16 -16.34
CA GLU A 109 -1.12 -2.94 -16.34
C GLU A 109 -0.91 -4.33 -16.94
N GLN A 110 -0.12 -4.44 -18.02
CA GLN A 110 0.22 -5.73 -18.62
C GLN A 110 1.02 -6.61 -17.66
N VAL A 111 2.08 -6.07 -17.04
CA VAL A 111 2.90 -6.83 -16.07
C VAL A 111 2.06 -7.32 -14.89
N LEU A 112 1.10 -6.52 -14.42
CA LEU A 112 0.21 -6.90 -13.33
C LEU A 112 -0.81 -7.96 -13.78
N SER A 113 -1.35 -7.85 -14.99
CA SER A 113 -2.23 -8.85 -15.58
C SER A 113 -1.52 -10.20 -15.72
N ASP A 114 -0.30 -10.20 -16.26
CA ASP A 114 0.52 -11.39 -16.37
C ASP A 114 0.77 -12.01 -14.99
N PHE A 115 1.11 -11.18 -13.99
CA PHE A 115 1.29 -11.67 -12.62
C PHE A 115 0.02 -12.32 -12.07
N ARG A 116 -1.16 -11.74 -12.29
CA ARG A 116 -2.44 -12.33 -11.86
C ARG A 116 -2.68 -13.70 -12.50
N MET A 117 -2.37 -13.87 -13.79
CA MET A 117 -2.53 -15.15 -14.49
C MET A 117 -1.61 -16.24 -13.92
N HIS A 118 -0.36 -15.90 -13.59
CA HIS A 118 0.60 -16.84 -13.01
C HIS A 118 0.37 -17.08 -11.50
N SER A 119 -0.24 -16.13 -10.80
CA SER A 119 -0.58 -16.24 -9.38
C SER A 119 -1.91 -16.94 -9.15
N GLY A 120 -2.84 -16.84 -10.11
CA GLY A 120 -4.18 -17.39 -10.04
C GLY A 120 -4.21 -18.91 -9.89
N SER A 121 -3.17 -19.63 -10.32
CA SER A 121 -3.06 -21.08 -10.10
C SER A 121 -2.81 -21.47 -8.62
N LEU A 122 -2.62 -20.49 -7.71
CA LEU A 122 -2.37 -20.72 -6.28
C LEU A 122 -3.41 -20.04 -5.36
N ILE A 123 -4.37 -19.26 -5.90
CA ILE A 123 -5.32 -18.46 -5.10
C ILE A 123 -6.65 -19.20 -4.82
N GLU A 124 -6.85 -20.42 -5.32
CA GLU A 124 -8.01 -21.26 -4.93
C GLU A 124 -8.01 -21.71 -3.45
N GLY A 125 -7.00 -21.32 -2.65
CA GLY A 125 -6.85 -21.74 -1.26
C GLY A 125 -7.20 -20.72 -0.16
N SER A 126 -7.74 -19.54 -0.46
CA SER A 126 -8.17 -18.60 0.59
C SER A 126 -9.52 -17.94 0.27
N ASP A 127 -10.58 -18.74 0.41
CA ASP A 127 -11.92 -18.24 0.72
C ASP A 127 -11.83 -17.41 1.99
N GLN A 128 -12.05 -16.09 1.91
CA GLN A 128 -12.85 -15.33 2.87
C GLN A 128 -13.49 -14.11 2.18
N ARG A 129 -14.76 -14.31 1.80
CA ARG A 129 -15.86 -13.34 1.67
C ARG A 129 -15.48 -11.85 1.80
N PHE A 130 -15.56 -11.15 0.68
CA PHE A 130 -15.75 -9.71 0.65
C PHE A 130 -17.10 -9.35 1.32
N PRO A 131 -17.16 -8.49 2.35
CA PRO A 131 -18.42 -7.88 2.72
C PRO A 131 -18.75 -6.78 1.71
N GLU A 132 -19.92 -6.94 1.09
CA GLU A 132 -20.58 -5.94 0.25
C GLU A 132 -20.81 -4.61 0.99
N SER A 133 -20.75 -3.52 0.21
CA SER A 133 -21.36 -2.21 0.45
C SER A 133 -20.74 -1.30 1.53
N LEU A 134 -19.81 -0.44 1.11
CA LEU A 134 -19.64 0.90 1.67
C LEU A 134 -20.60 1.86 0.95
N THR A 135 -21.88 1.77 1.26
CA THR A 135 -22.82 2.88 0.97
C THR A 135 -22.75 3.83 2.16
N CYS A 136 -22.31 5.06 1.93
CA CYS A 136 -22.39 6.13 2.93
C CYS A 136 -23.87 6.37 3.30
N PRO A 137 -24.24 6.48 4.59
CA PRO A 137 -25.55 7.00 4.95
C PRO A 137 -25.60 8.51 4.67
N GLU A 138 -26.64 8.92 3.95
CA GLU A 138 -27.02 10.32 3.72
C GLU A 138 -27.16 11.10 5.04
N PRO A 139 -26.81 12.40 5.09
CA PRO A 139 -27.00 13.20 6.29
C PRO A 139 -28.49 13.50 6.53
N SER A 140 -29.00 13.10 7.70
CA SER A 140 -30.35 13.45 8.18
C SER A 140 -30.53 14.97 8.30
N PRO A 141 -31.67 15.54 7.89
CA PRO A 141 -31.93 16.97 8.01
C PRO A 141 -32.20 17.35 9.47
N ALA A 142 -31.67 18.51 9.85
CA ALA A 142 -31.92 19.16 11.14
C ALA A 142 -33.39 19.60 11.27
N LEU A 143 -33.93 19.41 12.47
CA LEU A 143 -35.06 20.16 13.03
C LEU A 143 -34.58 20.82 14.32
#